data_AF-A0A8D0GL87-F1
#
_entry.id   AF-A0A8D0GL87-F1
#
_cell.length_a   1.000
_cell.length_b   1.000
_cell.length_c   1.000
_cell.angle_alpha   90.00
_cell.angle_beta   90.00
_cell.angle_gamma   90.00
#
_symmetry.space_group_name_H-M   'P 1'
#
loop_
_entity.id
_entity.type
_entity.pdbx_description
1 polymer ?
#
loop_
_entity_poly.entity_id
_entity_poly.type
_entity_poly.pdbx_seq_one_letter_code
_entity_poly.pdbx_strand_id
1 'polypeptide(L)'
;LREYWVPPPTSWSKYCTLSHYTPLALDEYEGLSQATFSLQTLMPAGGEEPVDFVSLVDLWLRRVCRLLQVPQDRVNRGELAAFVSYAITFPHNFQGLVDTYCVRRSGVPNFCAVALALNQLGYRAIGVRLDSGDLAKQSVEIRQVLRTCGAYFQIPWLESIPIAVSNDISEMSLEELTQEGNEIDMIGVGTNLVTCPLQPSLGCVYKLVKVNGCPRLKVTEDEEKTTVPGSKVVYRLWDAAGFPFMDLMALEEEPPLRARQEVEFWILGRTEETGKVTPTAIEILHRVYFKDGQICQTLPSLLEIKTHTQASLGRLHPAHKRLQEPEPYQVAVTEKLHWLLHDLRRASQ
;
A
#
# COMPACT_ATOMS: atom_id res chain seq x y z
N LEU A 1 -26.77 32.18 8.70
CA LEU A 1 -26.82 31.17 7.62
C LEU A 1 -26.98 29.82 8.30
N ARG A 2 -28.05 29.08 8.00
CA ARG A 2 -28.32 27.76 8.60
C ARG A 2 -27.24 26.78 8.13
N GLU A 3 -26.49 26.21 9.08
CA GLU A 3 -25.50 25.18 8.80
C GLU A 3 -26.23 23.85 8.53
N TYR A 4 -26.24 23.44 7.26
CA TYR A 4 -26.59 22.06 6.90
C TYR A 4 -25.33 21.22 7.04
N TRP A 5 -25.22 20.53 8.16
CA TRP A 5 -24.25 19.46 8.36
C TRP A 5 -24.79 18.21 7.64
N VAL A 6 -24.24 17.89 6.47
CA VAL A 6 -24.49 16.61 5.79
C VAL A 6 -23.44 15.63 6.31
N PRO A 7 -23.81 14.59 7.08
CA PRO A 7 -22.85 13.60 7.54
C PRO A 7 -22.34 12.77 6.34
N PRO A 8 -21.07 12.31 6.36
CA PRO A 8 -20.55 11.45 5.32
C PRO A 8 -21.30 10.10 5.31
N PRO A 9 -21.41 9.42 4.15
CA PRO A 9 -22.01 8.10 4.07
C PRO A 9 -21.24 7.12 4.97
N THR A 10 -21.94 6.55 5.94
CA THR A 10 -21.47 5.50 6.83
C THR A 10 -21.17 4.24 6.02
N SER A 11 -19.93 4.04 5.60
CA SER A 11 -19.49 2.76 5.03
C SER A 11 -18.09 2.29 5.48
N TRP A 12 -17.51 2.88 6.53
CA TRP A 12 -16.15 2.54 6.99
C TRP A 12 -16.06 1.96 8.42
N SER A 13 -17.13 1.37 8.96
CA SER A 13 -17.12 0.78 10.31
C SER A 13 -17.56 -0.70 10.39
N LYS A 14 -17.55 -1.47 9.30
CA LYS A 14 -18.03 -2.87 9.33
C LYS A 14 -16.95 -3.97 9.33
N TYR A 15 -15.66 -3.64 9.43
CA TYR A 15 -14.58 -4.66 9.39
C TYR A 15 -13.67 -4.73 10.63
N CYS A 16 -14.07 -4.13 11.76
CA CYS A 16 -13.39 -4.32 13.03
C CYS A 16 -14.42 -4.59 14.13
N THR A 17 -14.58 -5.87 14.47
CA THR A 17 -15.14 -6.52 15.69
C THR A 17 -16.12 -7.63 15.33
N LEU A 18 -15.60 -8.86 15.18
CA LEU A 18 -16.40 -10.08 15.30
C LEU A 18 -16.52 -10.42 16.79
N SER A 19 -17.42 -9.74 17.49
CA SER A 19 -18.05 -10.23 18.70
C SER A 19 -19.49 -9.70 18.72
N HIS A 20 -20.43 -10.55 19.13
CA HIS A 20 -21.90 -10.38 19.07
C HIS A 20 -22.57 -10.93 17.80
N TYR A 21 -22.76 -12.26 17.80
CA TYR A 21 -23.85 -12.90 17.08
C TYR A 21 -25.15 -12.72 17.88
N THR A 22 -26.11 -11.98 17.32
CA THR A 22 -27.54 -12.06 17.69
C THR A 22 -28.23 -13.05 16.75
N PRO A 23 -29.06 -13.98 17.25
CA PRO A 23 -29.73 -14.96 16.41
C PRO A 23 -30.90 -14.28 15.68
N LEU A 24 -30.83 -14.23 14.34
CA LEU A 24 -31.98 -13.89 13.51
C LEU A 24 -32.85 -15.14 13.32
N ALA A 25 -34.15 -14.91 13.37
CA ALA A 25 -35.21 -15.90 13.47
C ALA A 25 -35.18 -16.93 12.33
N LEU A 26 -35.35 -18.19 12.73
CA LEU A 26 -35.79 -19.29 11.89
C LEU A 26 -37.25 -19.06 11.55
N ASP A 27 -37.54 -18.71 10.30
CA ASP A 27 -38.74 -19.12 9.57
C ASP A 27 -38.56 -18.68 8.11
N GLU A 28 -39.06 -19.50 7.18
CA GLU A 28 -38.92 -19.40 5.71
C GLU A 28 -37.63 -20.00 5.10
N TYR A 29 -37.50 -21.33 5.13
CA TYR A 29 -36.90 -22.10 4.02
C TYR A 29 -37.42 -23.56 4.05
N GLU A 30 -38.73 -23.74 3.80
CA GLU A 30 -39.25 -25.04 3.38
C GLU A 30 -38.98 -25.21 1.88
N GLY A 31 -37.98 -26.03 1.52
CA GLY A 31 -37.73 -26.33 0.10
C GLY A 31 -36.37 -26.92 -0.30
N LEU A 32 -35.48 -27.30 0.63
CA LEU A 32 -34.24 -28.02 0.29
C LEU A 32 -34.21 -29.35 1.05
N SER A 33 -34.72 -30.40 0.40
CA SER A 33 -34.61 -31.77 0.85
C SER A 33 -33.13 -32.22 0.90
N GLN A 34 -32.67 -32.56 2.11
CA GLN A 34 -31.63 -33.54 2.42
C GLN A 34 -30.42 -33.62 1.46
N ALA A 35 -29.52 -32.65 1.54
CA ALA A 35 -28.10 -32.90 1.29
C ALA A 35 -27.37 -32.71 2.63
N THR A 36 -27.22 -33.79 3.39
CA THR A 36 -26.29 -33.84 4.53
C THR A 36 -24.87 -33.78 3.98
N PHE A 37 -24.37 -32.59 3.66
CA PHE A 37 -22.94 -32.37 3.50
C PHE A 37 -22.32 -32.62 4.87
N SER A 38 -21.68 -33.78 5.06
CA SER A 38 -20.80 -33.94 6.19
C SER A 38 -19.66 -32.95 6.00
N LEU A 39 -19.32 -32.19 7.05
CA LEU A 39 -18.27 -31.16 7.08
C LEU A 39 -16.84 -31.71 6.82
N GLN A 40 -16.74 -32.91 6.26
CA GLN A 40 -15.55 -33.71 6.05
C GLN A 40 -15.33 -34.05 4.57
N THR A 41 -16.33 -33.89 3.71
CA THR A 41 -16.21 -34.23 2.28
C THR A 41 -15.91 -33.02 1.40
N LEU A 42 -15.17 -33.24 0.32
CA LEU A 42 -14.91 -32.24 -0.71
C LEU A 42 -15.28 -32.81 -2.09
N MET A 43 -16.02 -32.03 -2.86
CA MET A 43 -16.36 -32.34 -4.25
C MET A 43 -15.12 -32.18 -5.13
N PRO A 44 -14.76 -33.15 -6.00
CA PRO A 44 -13.69 -32.95 -6.97
C PRO A 44 -14.05 -31.89 -8.01
N ALA A 45 -13.06 -31.15 -8.51
CA ALA A 45 -13.27 -30.07 -9.48
C ALA A 45 -13.92 -30.55 -10.80
N GLY A 46 -13.74 -31.83 -11.14
CA GLY A 46 -14.33 -32.47 -12.31
C GLY A 46 -15.80 -32.88 -12.17
N GLY A 47 -16.42 -32.70 -10.98
CA GLY A 47 -17.81 -33.07 -10.73
C GLY A 47 -18.05 -34.57 -10.49
N GLU A 48 -17.04 -35.30 -10.00
CA GLU A 48 -17.16 -36.68 -9.53
C GLU A 48 -17.86 -36.76 -8.15
N GLU A 49 -17.94 -37.95 -7.54
CA GLU A 49 -18.54 -38.12 -6.20
C GLU A 49 -17.72 -37.42 -5.08
N PRO A 50 -18.38 -36.88 -4.04
CA PRO A 50 -17.69 -36.29 -2.88
C PRO A 50 -16.73 -37.27 -2.21
N VAL A 51 -15.51 -36.81 -1.93
CA VAL A 51 -14.46 -37.61 -1.27
C VAL A 51 -14.35 -37.19 0.19
N ASP A 52 -14.17 -38.15 1.11
CA ASP A 52 -13.75 -37.86 2.49
C ASP A 52 -12.36 -37.22 2.49
N PHE A 53 -12.36 -35.90 2.57
CA PHE A 53 -11.19 -35.07 2.40
C PHE A 53 -10.29 -35.14 3.63
N VAL A 54 -10.87 -35.31 4.82
CA VAL A 54 -10.11 -35.47 6.08
C VAL A 54 -9.23 -36.71 6.01
N SER A 55 -9.82 -37.85 5.65
CA SER A 55 -9.10 -39.13 5.51
C SER A 55 -8.03 -39.06 4.40
N LEU A 56 -8.34 -38.40 3.28
CA LEU A 56 -7.39 -38.18 2.19
C LEU A 56 -6.18 -37.34 2.65
N VAL A 57 -6.43 -36.25 3.38
CA VAL A 57 -5.38 -35.39 3.93
C VAL A 57 -4.51 -36.15 4.92
N ASP A 58 -5.10 -36.99 5.78
CA ASP A 58 -4.34 -37.82 6.72
C ASP A 58 -3.42 -38.82 6.01
N LEU A 59 -3.87 -39.40 4.90
CA LEU A 59 -3.04 -40.26 4.06
C LEU A 59 -1.84 -39.49 3.49
N TRP A 60 -2.08 -38.29 2.96
CA TRP A 60 -1.02 -37.43 2.42
C TRP A 60 -0.05 -36.94 3.49
N LEU A 61 -0.54 -36.60 4.68
CA LEU A 61 0.29 -36.18 5.80
C LEU A 61 1.30 -37.27 6.18
N ARG A 62 0.88 -38.54 6.24
CA ARG A 62 1.81 -39.66 6.51
C ARG A 62 2.93 -39.74 5.47
N ARG A 63 2.61 -39.50 4.20
CA ARG A 63 3.59 -39.52 3.09
C ARG A 63 4.55 -38.33 3.18
N VAL A 64 4.03 -37.13 3.43
CA VAL A 64 4.82 -35.91 3.60
C VAL A 64 5.76 -36.02 4.81
N CYS A 65 5.24 -36.43 5.97
CA CYS A 65 6.05 -36.65 7.18
C CYS A 65 7.18 -37.65 6.95
N ARG A 66 6.94 -38.73 6.19
CA ARG A 66 7.97 -39.71 5.83
C ARG A 66 9.06 -39.08 4.95
N LEU A 67 8.67 -38.32 3.93
CA LEU A 67 9.62 -37.63 3.04
C LEU A 67 10.48 -36.61 3.80
N LEU A 68 9.85 -35.81 4.66
CA LEU A 68 10.50 -34.73 5.40
C LEU A 68 11.18 -35.20 6.69
N GLN A 69 11.09 -36.49 7.02
CA GLN A 69 11.60 -37.08 8.26
C GLN A 69 11.06 -36.37 9.52
N VAL A 70 9.79 -35.96 9.47
CA VAL A 70 9.09 -35.31 10.59
C VAL A 70 8.24 -36.36 11.30
N PRO A 71 8.45 -36.60 12.61
CA PRO A 71 7.56 -37.47 13.39
C PRO A 71 6.13 -36.95 13.39
N GLN A 72 5.14 -37.81 13.14
CA GLN A 72 3.73 -37.40 13.00
C GLN A 72 3.15 -36.81 14.29
N ASP A 73 3.64 -37.23 15.45
CA ASP A 73 3.26 -36.70 16.77
C ASP A 73 3.74 -35.26 17.00
N ARG A 74 4.68 -34.77 16.19
CA ARG A 74 5.16 -33.38 16.23
C ARG A 74 4.34 -32.43 15.37
N VAL A 75 3.44 -32.97 14.55
CA VAL A 75 2.54 -32.18 13.71
C VAL A 75 1.29 -31.82 14.51
N ASN A 76 0.93 -30.54 14.54
CA ASN A 76 -0.25 -30.09 15.24
C ASN A 76 -1.52 -30.47 14.47
N ARG A 77 -2.38 -31.29 15.09
CA ARG A 77 -3.65 -31.75 14.50
C ARG A 77 -4.72 -30.66 14.41
N GLY A 78 -4.70 -29.68 15.33
CA GLY A 78 -5.60 -28.52 15.29
C GLY A 78 -5.27 -27.60 14.12
N GLU A 79 -3.98 -27.37 13.85
CA GLU A 79 -3.51 -26.64 12.67
C GLU A 79 -3.94 -27.34 11.37
N LEU A 80 -3.76 -28.67 11.29
CA LEU A 80 -4.24 -29.46 10.16
C LEU A 80 -5.76 -29.33 9.97
N ALA A 81 -6.53 -29.44 11.06
CA ALA A 81 -7.99 -29.29 11.01
C ALA A 81 -8.42 -27.90 10.52
N ALA A 82 -7.70 -26.84 10.93
CA ALA A 82 -7.94 -25.49 10.44
C ALA A 82 -7.68 -25.37 8.93
N PHE A 83 -6.57 -25.93 8.44
CA PHE A 83 -6.27 -25.95 7.00
C PHE A 83 -7.28 -26.76 6.20
N VAL A 84 -7.68 -27.93 6.69
CA VAL A 84 -8.71 -28.78 6.07
C VAL A 84 -10.03 -28.01 5.97
N SER A 85 -10.46 -27.36 7.06
CA SER A 85 -11.70 -26.58 7.08
C SER A 85 -11.64 -25.42 6.08
N TYR A 86 -10.51 -24.73 6.00
CA TYR A 86 -10.29 -23.65 5.04
C TYR A 86 -10.29 -24.16 3.59
N ALA A 87 -9.64 -25.30 3.33
CA ALA A 87 -9.60 -25.94 2.01
C ALA A 87 -10.96 -26.46 1.54
N ILE A 88 -11.78 -27.03 2.43
CA ILE A 88 -13.16 -27.44 2.09
C ILE A 88 -14.00 -26.23 1.68
N THR A 89 -13.84 -25.11 2.39
CA THR A 89 -14.61 -23.89 2.13
C THR A 89 -14.11 -23.14 0.88
N PHE A 90 -12.79 -23.10 0.67
CA PHE A 90 -12.14 -22.33 -0.39
C PHE A 90 -11.15 -23.19 -1.19
N PRO A 91 -11.58 -24.27 -1.86
CA PRO A 91 -10.67 -25.23 -2.49
C PRO A 91 -9.85 -24.63 -3.63
N HIS A 92 -10.38 -23.60 -4.31
CA HIS A 92 -9.67 -22.85 -5.36
C HIS A 92 -8.69 -21.80 -4.82
N ASN A 93 -8.83 -21.39 -3.56
CA ASN A 93 -8.10 -20.27 -2.96
C ASN A 93 -7.41 -20.67 -1.64
N PHE A 94 -7.01 -21.94 -1.52
CA PHE A 94 -6.39 -22.45 -0.31
C PHE A 94 -5.00 -21.83 -0.09
N GLN A 95 -4.79 -21.25 1.08
CA GLN A 95 -3.54 -20.64 1.56
C GLN A 95 -3.30 -21.11 3.00
N GLY A 96 -2.05 -21.36 3.36
CA GLY A 96 -1.68 -21.79 4.72
C GLY A 96 -0.88 -20.73 5.49
N LEU A 97 -1.32 -20.37 6.70
CA LEU A 97 -0.50 -19.65 7.70
C LEU A 97 0.36 -20.66 8.44
N VAL A 98 1.65 -20.74 8.12
CA VAL A 98 2.48 -21.92 8.46
C VAL A 98 3.31 -21.77 9.74
N ASP A 99 3.25 -20.64 10.43
CA ASP A 99 4.10 -20.33 11.58
C ASP A 99 3.37 -20.28 12.93
N THR A 100 2.11 -20.74 13.00
CA THR A 100 1.33 -20.76 14.26
C THR A 100 2.02 -21.55 15.38
N TYR A 101 2.60 -22.71 15.04
CA TYR A 101 3.31 -23.55 16.01
C TYR A 101 4.79 -23.74 15.66
N CYS A 102 5.06 -24.31 14.49
CA CYS A 102 6.42 -24.53 14.01
C CYS A 102 6.39 -24.76 12.50
N VAL A 103 7.01 -23.84 11.75
CA VAL A 103 7.08 -23.88 10.28
C VAL A 103 7.53 -25.25 9.77
N ARG A 104 8.71 -25.71 10.21
CA ARG A 104 9.33 -26.94 9.69
C ARG A 104 8.65 -28.23 10.16
N ARG A 105 8.18 -28.28 11.41
CA ARG A 105 7.69 -29.53 12.03
C ARG A 105 6.17 -29.69 11.98
N SER A 106 5.42 -28.62 11.68
CA SER A 106 3.96 -28.64 11.71
C SER A 106 3.37 -27.94 10.49
N GLY A 107 3.58 -26.63 10.35
CA GLY A 107 2.84 -25.81 9.38
C GLY A 107 3.10 -26.21 7.93
N VAL A 108 4.37 -26.33 7.52
CA VAL A 108 4.71 -26.73 6.14
C VAL A 108 4.31 -28.18 5.86
N PRO A 109 4.58 -29.18 6.73
CA PRO A 109 4.05 -30.54 6.55
C PRO A 109 2.52 -30.59 6.39
N ASN A 110 1.78 -29.87 7.24
CA ASN A 110 0.32 -29.76 7.17
C ASN A 110 -0.14 -29.12 5.87
N PHE A 111 0.49 -28.01 5.47
CA PHE A 111 0.18 -27.32 4.23
C PHE A 111 0.39 -28.23 3.01
N CYS A 112 1.56 -28.90 2.92
CA CYS A 112 1.86 -29.83 1.84
C CYS A 112 0.83 -30.98 1.81
N ALA A 113 0.45 -31.54 2.95
CA ALA A 113 -0.56 -32.61 3.00
C ALA A 113 -1.90 -32.17 2.39
N VAL A 114 -2.38 -30.98 2.77
CA VAL A 114 -3.64 -30.42 2.25
C VAL A 114 -3.52 -30.04 0.77
N ALA A 115 -2.41 -29.41 0.37
CA ALA A 115 -2.17 -29.03 -1.02
C ALA A 115 -2.12 -30.25 -1.96
N LEU A 116 -1.50 -31.36 -1.52
CA LEU A 116 -1.43 -32.61 -2.28
C LEU A 116 -2.80 -33.31 -2.37
N ALA A 117 -3.57 -33.30 -1.28
CA ALA A 117 -4.95 -33.80 -1.30
C ALA A 117 -5.83 -32.98 -2.26
N LEU A 118 -5.73 -31.65 -2.22
CA LEU A 118 -6.41 -30.76 -3.17
C LEU A 118 -5.99 -31.04 -4.61
N ASN A 119 -4.69 -31.24 -4.87
CA ASN A 119 -4.18 -31.60 -6.20
C ASN A 119 -4.86 -32.85 -6.76
N GLN A 120 -5.02 -33.88 -5.93
CA GLN A 120 -5.66 -35.13 -6.33
C GLN A 120 -7.13 -34.94 -6.72
N LEU A 121 -7.79 -33.92 -6.18
CA LEU A 121 -9.17 -33.56 -6.49
C LEU A 121 -9.29 -32.49 -7.58
N GLY A 122 -8.19 -32.13 -8.25
CA GLY A 122 -8.16 -31.15 -9.34
C GLY A 122 -8.05 -29.69 -8.91
N TYR A 123 -7.78 -29.41 -7.64
CA TYR A 123 -7.57 -28.06 -7.11
C TYR A 123 -6.08 -27.73 -6.95
N ARG A 124 -5.78 -26.45 -6.70
CA ARG A 124 -4.41 -25.97 -6.46
C ARG A 124 -4.38 -25.00 -5.28
N ALA A 125 -3.38 -25.16 -4.43
CA ALA A 125 -3.09 -24.17 -3.39
C ALA A 125 -2.50 -22.91 -4.02
N ILE A 126 -2.79 -21.75 -3.44
CA ILE A 126 -2.41 -20.43 -3.99
C ILE A 126 -1.27 -19.75 -3.24
N GLY A 127 -0.87 -20.23 -2.06
CA GLY A 127 0.19 -19.59 -1.30
C GLY A 127 0.42 -20.14 0.10
N VAL A 128 1.49 -19.67 0.73
CA VAL A 128 1.72 -19.77 2.18
C VAL A 128 1.98 -18.38 2.76
N ARG A 129 1.73 -18.20 4.07
CA ARG A 129 2.04 -16.97 4.81
C ARG A 129 2.92 -17.27 6.01
N LEU A 130 3.95 -16.44 6.21
CA LEU A 130 4.74 -16.30 7.44
C LEU A 130 4.40 -14.96 8.11
N ASP A 131 4.29 -14.96 9.43
CA ASP A 131 3.92 -13.79 10.23
C ASP A 131 4.84 -13.56 11.45
N SER A 132 5.94 -14.30 11.55
CA SER A 132 6.88 -14.25 12.67
C SER A 132 8.18 -14.97 12.36
N GLY A 133 9.23 -14.67 13.13
CA GLY A 133 10.54 -15.30 13.00
C GLY A 133 11.48 -14.61 12.01
N ASP A 134 12.53 -15.34 11.60
CA ASP A 134 13.46 -14.90 10.56
C ASP A 134 12.85 -15.19 9.19
N LEU A 135 12.08 -14.22 8.69
CA LEU A 135 11.29 -14.33 7.46
C LEU A 135 12.15 -14.69 6.25
N ALA A 136 13.33 -14.09 6.12
CA ALA A 136 14.25 -14.34 5.02
C ALA A 136 14.72 -15.80 5.04
N LYS A 137 15.25 -16.26 6.17
CA LYS A 137 15.71 -17.65 6.32
C LYS A 137 14.58 -18.66 6.17
N GLN A 138 13.45 -18.41 6.81
CA GLN A 138 12.31 -19.32 6.78
C GLN A 138 11.69 -19.43 5.38
N SER A 139 11.69 -18.35 4.58
CA SER A 139 11.24 -18.42 3.18
C SER A 139 12.07 -19.40 2.36
N VAL A 140 13.39 -19.42 2.54
CA VAL A 140 14.30 -20.36 1.86
C VAL A 140 14.05 -21.79 2.31
N GLU A 141 13.89 -22.01 3.62
CA GLU A 141 13.56 -23.32 4.17
C GLU A 141 12.23 -23.86 3.63
N ILE A 142 11.19 -23.01 3.56
CA ILE A 142 9.90 -23.35 2.97
C ILE A 142 10.06 -23.71 1.49
N ARG A 143 10.72 -22.86 0.70
CA ARG A 143 10.92 -23.11 -0.73
C ARG A 143 11.63 -24.45 -0.96
N GLN A 144 12.63 -24.77 -0.16
CA GLN A 144 13.34 -26.05 -0.26
C GLN A 144 12.42 -27.25 0.00
N VAL A 145 11.52 -27.15 0.98
CA VAL A 145 10.53 -28.20 1.26
C VAL A 145 9.52 -28.31 0.12
N LEU A 146 9.04 -27.19 -0.40
CA LEU A 146 8.10 -27.15 -1.53
C LEU A 146 8.72 -27.77 -2.79
N ARG A 147 9.97 -27.41 -3.12
CA ARG A 147 10.75 -28.03 -4.22
C ARG A 147 10.93 -29.54 -4.01
N THR A 148 11.28 -29.96 -2.79
CA THR A 148 11.46 -31.38 -2.46
C THR A 148 10.16 -32.17 -2.62
N CYS A 149 9.04 -31.64 -2.13
CA CYS A 149 7.73 -32.28 -2.26
C CYS A 149 7.26 -32.28 -3.72
N GLY A 150 7.44 -31.16 -4.45
CA GLY A 150 7.06 -31.02 -5.85
C GLY A 150 7.80 -32.02 -6.73
N ALA A 151 9.12 -32.13 -6.58
CA ALA A 151 9.92 -33.12 -7.30
C ALA A 151 9.54 -34.56 -6.93
N TYR A 152 9.43 -34.87 -5.64
CA TYR A 152 9.19 -36.25 -5.17
C TYR A 152 7.79 -36.77 -5.55
N PHE A 153 6.76 -35.93 -5.41
CA PHE A 153 5.38 -36.29 -5.74
C PHE A 153 4.99 -35.96 -7.19
N GLN A 154 5.92 -35.43 -7.99
CA GLN A 154 5.74 -35.05 -9.40
C GLN A 154 4.63 -34.01 -9.60
N ILE A 155 4.64 -32.96 -8.78
CA ILE A 155 3.68 -31.85 -8.79
C ILE A 155 4.45 -30.53 -8.94
N PRO A 156 4.78 -30.12 -10.19
CA PRO A 156 5.69 -29.00 -10.45
C PRO A 156 5.19 -27.65 -9.93
N TRP A 157 3.87 -27.42 -9.92
CA TRP A 157 3.31 -26.15 -9.47
C TRP A 157 3.50 -25.90 -7.97
N LEU A 158 3.77 -26.95 -7.18
CA LEU A 158 4.05 -26.82 -5.75
C LEU A 158 5.34 -26.02 -5.50
N GLU A 159 6.32 -26.13 -6.39
CA GLU A 159 7.63 -25.50 -6.27
C GLU A 159 7.56 -23.96 -6.38
N SER A 160 6.58 -23.47 -7.14
CA SER A 160 6.35 -22.06 -7.43
C SER A 160 5.21 -21.45 -6.60
N ILE A 161 4.80 -22.10 -5.51
CA ILE A 161 3.77 -21.55 -4.62
C ILE A 161 4.27 -20.21 -4.04
N PRO A 162 3.49 -19.13 -4.14
CA PRO A 162 3.87 -17.84 -3.57
C PRO A 162 4.05 -17.89 -2.05
N ILE A 163 5.13 -17.30 -1.55
CA ILE A 163 5.43 -17.12 -0.13
C ILE A 163 5.14 -15.67 0.24
N ALA A 164 4.08 -15.45 1.02
CA ALA A 164 3.76 -14.15 1.60
C ALA A 164 4.41 -14.01 2.98
N VAL A 165 4.86 -12.82 3.31
CA VAL A 165 5.28 -12.46 4.66
C VAL A 165 4.50 -11.25 5.15
N SER A 166 4.18 -11.23 6.44
CA SER A 166 3.75 -10.06 7.19
C SER A 166 4.47 -10.08 8.54
N ASN A 167 4.49 -8.94 9.25
CA ASN A 167 4.88 -8.77 10.67
C ASN A 167 5.64 -7.46 10.85
N ASP A 168 4.97 -6.40 11.31
CA ASP A 168 5.57 -5.10 11.64
C ASP A 168 6.62 -4.59 10.63
N ILE A 169 6.39 -4.84 9.34
CA ILE A 169 7.31 -4.48 8.26
C ILE A 169 7.44 -2.96 8.22
N SER A 170 8.66 -2.47 8.47
CA SER A 170 9.06 -1.07 8.31
C SER A 170 9.81 -0.86 7.00
N GLU A 171 10.15 0.38 6.66
CA GLU A 171 11.00 0.69 5.50
C GLU A 171 12.38 0.02 5.61
N MET A 172 12.97 -0.03 6.81
CA MET A 172 14.25 -0.72 7.04
C MET A 172 14.12 -2.22 6.84
N SER A 173 13.06 -2.83 7.40
CA SER A 173 12.78 -4.26 7.22
C SER A 173 12.53 -4.59 5.75
N LEU A 174 11.84 -3.70 5.03
CA LEU A 174 11.58 -3.87 3.59
C LEU A 174 12.89 -3.82 2.79
N GLU A 175 13.81 -2.91 3.12
CA GLU A 175 15.13 -2.85 2.49
C GLU A 175 15.91 -4.15 2.69
N GLU A 176 15.94 -4.69 3.91
CA GLU A 176 16.56 -5.98 4.23
C GLU A 176 15.91 -7.14 3.46
N LEU A 177 14.58 -7.20 3.41
CA LEU A 177 13.84 -8.25 2.70
C LEU A 177 13.91 -8.14 1.18
N THR A 178 14.30 -6.98 0.64
CA THR A 178 14.50 -6.79 -0.80
C THR A 178 15.91 -7.21 -1.24
N GLN A 179 16.85 -7.42 -0.30
CA GLN A 179 18.18 -7.93 -0.61
C GLN A 179 18.12 -9.39 -1.10
N GLU A 180 19.07 -9.76 -1.95
CA GLU A 180 19.19 -11.12 -2.48
C GLU A 180 19.37 -12.15 -1.35
N GLY A 181 18.85 -13.36 -1.55
CA GLY A 181 19.07 -14.50 -0.65
C GLY A 181 17.85 -14.97 0.15
N ASN A 182 16.68 -14.37 -0.07
CA ASN A 182 15.39 -14.90 0.39
C ASN A 182 14.52 -15.38 -0.78
N GLU A 183 13.43 -16.08 -0.48
CA GLU A 183 12.50 -16.68 -1.46
C GLU A 183 11.06 -16.14 -1.28
N ILE A 184 10.93 -14.89 -0.82
CA ILE A 184 9.66 -14.20 -0.54
C ILE A 184 9.10 -13.62 -1.84
N ASP A 185 7.81 -13.85 -2.10
CA ASP A 185 7.12 -13.37 -3.30
C ASP A 185 6.21 -12.17 -3.02
N MET A 186 5.73 -12.03 -1.78
CA MET A 186 4.77 -11.00 -1.37
C MET A 186 5.06 -10.48 0.03
N ILE A 187 5.00 -9.16 0.21
CA ILE A 187 5.21 -8.50 1.50
C ILE A 187 3.94 -7.73 1.87
N GLY A 188 3.34 -8.10 2.99
CA GLY A 188 2.20 -7.43 3.59
C GLY A 188 2.66 -6.41 4.63
N VAL A 189 2.35 -5.13 4.39
CA VAL A 189 2.64 -4.03 5.31
C VAL A 189 1.35 -3.53 5.94
N GLY A 190 1.27 -3.55 7.27
CA GLY A 190 0.11 -3.12 8.04
C GLY A 190 0.34 -1.79 8.75
N THR A 191 0.63 -1.86 10.04
CA THR A 191 0.71 -0.72 10.97
C THR A 191 1.56 0.43 10.43
N ASN A 192 2.82 0.18 10.05
CA ASN A 192 3.75 1.24 9.62
C ASN A 192 3.24 2.04 8.41
N LEU A 193 2.59 1.38 7.45
CA LEU A 193 2.05 2.05 6.26
C LEU A 193 0.82 2.92 6.58
N VAL A 194 -0.05 2.45 7.48
CA VAL A 194 -1.33 3.12 7.76
C VAL A 194 -1.19 4.23 8.80
N THR A 195 -0.31 4.04 9.80
CA THR A 195 -0.20 4.98 10.92
C THR A 195 0.96 5.97 10.76
N CYS A 196 1.90 5.71 9.86
CA CYS A 196 3.11 6.52 9.65
C CYS A 196 3.77 6.90 11.00
N PRO A 197 4.20 5.93 11.83
CA PRO A 197 4.47 6.16 13.26
C PRO A 197 5.56 7.19 13.55
N LEU A 198 6.50 7.40 12.62
CA LEU A 198 7.53 8.44 12.72
C LEU A 198 6.98 9.85 12.55
N GLN A 199 5.96 10.02 11.71
CA GLN A 199 5.31 11.30 11.45
C GLN A 199 3.84 11.05 11.03
N PRO A 200 2.91 10.89 12.00
CA PRO A 200 1.52 10.53 11.73
C PRO A 200 0.69 11.67 11.11
N SER A 201 1.31 12.84 10.90
CA SER A 201 0.65 14.00 10.31
C SER A 201 1.59 14.79 9.40
N LEU A 202 1.09 15.21 8.24
CA LEU A 202 1.85 16.02 7.28
C LEU A 202 2.02 17.49 7.71
N GLY A 203 1.17 18.00 8.60
CA GLY A 203 1.21 19.41 9.02
C GLY A 203 0.55 20.39 8.05
N CYS A 204 -0.37 19.92 7.20
CA CYS A 204 -1.10 20.78 6.26
C CYS A 204 -1.90 21.88 6.98
N VAL A 205 -1.93 23.08 6.37
CA VAL A 205 -2.66 24.24 6.90
C VAL A 205 -3.55 24.87 5.84
N TYR A 206 -4.69 25.42 6.28
CA TYR A 206 -5.52 26.31 5.48
C TYR A 206 -5.36 27.75 5.99
N LYS A 207 -5.06 28.69 5.09
CA LYS A 207 -4.78 30.09 5.42
C LYS A 207 -5.42 31.04 4.40
N LEU A 208 -6.00 32.13 4.90
CA LEU A 208 -6.49 33.23 4.08
C LEU A 208 -5.29 34.03 3.53
N VAL A 209 -5.22 34.18 2.21
CA VAL A 209 -4.11 34.89 1.54
C VAL A 209 -4.54 36.21 0.87
N LYS A 210 -5.85 36.41 0.66
CA LYS A 210 -6.42 37.61 0.00
C LYS A 210 -7.89 37.78 0.40
N VAL A 211 -8.33 39.01 0.67
CA VAL A 211 -9.74 39.34 0.94
C VAL A 211 -10.07 40.69 0.30
N ASN A 212 -11.20 40.78 -0.40
CA ASN A 212 -11.64 42.00 -1.11
C ASN A 212 -10.54 42.62 -2.00
N GLY A 213 -9.77 41.77 -2.69
CA GLY A 213 -8.65 42.22 -3.52
C GLY A 213 -7.35 42.52 -2.76
N CYS A 214 -7.39 42.67 -1.44
CA CYS A 214 -6.22 42.99 -0.61
C CYS A 214 -5.48 41.71 -0.14
N PRO A 215 -4.18 41.57 -0.45
CA PRO A 215 -3.38 40.47 0.10
C PRO A 215 -3.34 40.48 1.63
N ARG A 216 -3.26 39.29 2.24
CA ARG A 216 -3.17 39.10 3.69
C ARG A 216 -1.95 38.28 4.04
N LEU A 217 -1.26 38.73 5.07
CA LEU A 217 -0.11 38.08 5.66
C LEU A 217 -0.42 37.77 7.12
N LYS A 218 -0.21 36.52 7.53
CA LYS A 218 -0.11 36.18 8.95
C LYS A 218 1.36 36.23 9.35
N VAL A 219 1.72 37.17 10.21
CA VAL A 219 3.01 37.21 10.87
C VAL A 219 2.91 36.43 12.18
N THR A 220 3.96 35.69 12.50
CA THR A 220 4.13 34.92 13.73
C THR A 220 5.53 35.19 14.29
N GLU A 221 5.72 35.01 15.59
CA GLU A 221 7.05 35.11 16.22
C GLU A 221 8.06 34.13 15.60
N ASP A 222 7.56 33.01 15.10
CA ASP A 222 8.30 32.06 14.29
C ASP A 222 8.25 32.47 12.81
N GLU A 223 9.38 32.89 12.25
CA GLU A 223 9.48 33.36 10.88
C GLU A 223 9.13 32.28 9.85
N GLU A 224 9.40 31.00 10.15
CA GLU A 224 9.10 29.87 9.26
C GLU A 224 7.59 29.65 9.12
N LYS A 225 6.79 30.09 10.10
CA LYS A 225 5.32 30.01 10.08
C LYS A 225 4.66 31.21 9.39
N THR A 226 5.44 32.16 8.89
CA THR A 226 4.92 33.30 8.13
C THR A 226 4.37 32.83 6.79
N THR A 227 3.10 33.13 6.52
CA THR A 227 2.43 32.71 5.28
C THR A 227 2.91 33.51 4.06
N VAL A 228 2.76 32.98 2.84
CA VAL A 228 2.99 33.76 1.61
C VAL A 228 1.68 34.46 1.19
N PRO A 229 1.64 35.80 1.03
CA PRO A 229 0.42 36.56 0.75
C PRO A 229 -0.06 36.40 -0.70
N GLY A 230 -1.25 36.92 -0.99
CA GLY A 230 -1.78 37.06 -2.36
C GLY A 230 -2.33 35.78 -2.99
N SER A 231 -3.10 35.95 -4.08
CA SER A 231 -3.47 34.83 -4.96
C SER A 231 -2.25 34.43 -5.78
N LYS A 232 -1.98 33.13 -5.90
CA LYS A 232 -0.74 32.63 -6.47
C LYS A 232 -0.98 31.55 -7.52
N VAL A 233 -0.09 31.54 -8.51
CA VAL A 233 0.15 30.42 -9.42
C VAL A 233 1.49 29.78 -9.07
N VAL A 234 1.59 28.46 -9.20
CA VAL A 234 2.81 27.71 -8.91
C VAL A 234 3.27 27.03 -10.19
N TYR A 235 4.53 27.27 -10.55
CA TYR A 235 5.19 26.75 -11.73
C TYR A 235 6.28 25.77 -11.33
N ARG A 236 6.25 24.56 -11.87
CA ARG A 236 7.39 23.64 -11.81
C ARG A 236 8.31 23.90 -12.98
N LEU A 237 9.57 24.19 -12.67
CA LEU A 237 10.61 24.47 -13.65
C LEU A 237 11.43 23.22 -13.93
N TRP A 238 11.68 22.98 -15.22
CA TRP A 238 12.39 21.79 -15.71
C TRP A 238 13.72 22.17 -16.35
N ASP A 239 14.76 21.39 -16.08
CA ASP A 239 16.08 21.57 -16.68
C ASP A 239 16.17 20.94 -18.08
N ALA A 240 17.35 21.03 -18.71
CA ALA A 240 17.59 20.43 -20.02
C ALA A 240 17.69 18.88 -19.98
N ALA A 241 17.96 18.31 -18.80
CA ALA A 241 18.02 16.87 -18.59
C ALA A 241 16.62 16.25 -18.35
N GLY A 242 15.58 17.08 -18.21
CA GLY A 242 14.20 16.65 -18.01
C GLY A 242 13.86 16.38 -16.54
N PHE A 243 14.63 16.92 -15.60
CA PHE A 243 14.32 16.87 -14.16
C PHE A 243 13.65 18.19 -13.72
N PRO A 244 12.65 18.10 -12.83
CA PRO A 244 12.15 19.29 -12.16
C PRO A 244 13.18 19.70 -11.09
N PHE A 245 13.56 20.96 -11.05
CA PHE A 245 14.62 21.44 -10.13
C PHE A 245 14.14 22.52 -9.15
N MET A 246 13.02 23.20 -9.45
CA MET A 246 12.46 24.24 -8.59
C MET A 246 10.95 24.40 -8.83
N ASP A 247 10.19 24.63 -7.76
CA ASP A 247 8.82 25.14 -7.84
C ASP A 247 8.84 26.66 -7.54
N LEU A 248 8.39 27.46 -8.50
CA LEU A 248 8.39 28.93 -8.47
C LEU A 248 6.95 29.45 -8.30
N MET A 249 6.72 30.21 -7.24
CA MET A 249 5.45 30.88 -7.00
C MET A 249 5.46 32.31 -7.57
N ALA A 250 4.40 32.66 -8.29
CA ALA A 250 4.14 34.01 -8.78
C ALA A 250 2.75 34.47 -8.35
N LEU A 251 2.51 35.78 -8.34
CA LEU A 251 1.17 36.32 -8.21
C LEU A 251 0.35 35.99 -9.46
N GLU A 252 -0.95 35.74 -9.28
CA GLU A 252 -1.85 35.37 -10.37
C GLU A 252 -2.01 36.50 -11.42
N GLU A 253 -1.84 37.76 -11.01
CA GLU A 253 -1.84 38.93 -11.88
C GLU A 253 -0.55 39.13 -12.70
N GLU A 254 0.50 38.35 -12.45
CA GLU A 254 1.74 38.44 -13.23
C GLU A 254 1.58 37.85 -14.64
N PRO A 255 2.32 38.36 -15.63
CA PRO A 255 2.39 37.71 -16.93
C PRO A 255 2.81 36.25 -16.78
N PRO A 256 2.14 35.29 -17.47
CA PRO A 256 2.51 33.89 -17.38
C PRO A 256 3.96 33.65 -17.80
N LEU A 257 4.67 32.84 -17.02
CA LEU A 257 6.03 32.42 -17.36
C LEU A 257 6.05 31.61 -18.65
N ARG A 258 7.14 31.73 -19.41
CA ARG A 258 7.35 31.03 -20.67
C ARG A 258 8.62 30.21 -20.60
N ALA A 259 8.56 29.00 -21.15
CA ALA A 259 9.76 28.18 -21.32
C ALA A 259 10.79 28.94 -22.16
N ARG A 260 12.08 28.74 -21.86
CA ARG A 260 13.23 29.37 -22.53
C ARG A 260 13.29 30.90 -22.38
N GLN A 261 12.60 31.45 -21.39
CA GLN A 261 12.73 32.85 -21.00
C GLN A 261 13.41 32.92 -19.63
N GLU A 262 14.35 33.84 -19.48
CA GLU A 262 15.00 34.09 -18.19
C GLU A 262 13.97 34.62 -17.17
N VAL A 263 14.01 34.06 -15.96
CA VAL A 263 13.20 34.50 -14.82
C VAL A 263 14.11 34.68 -13.60
N GLU A 264 13.90 35.78 -12.91
CA GLU A 264 14.53 36.07 -11.61
C GLU A 264 13.71 35.44 -10.49
N PHE A 265 14.41 34.90 -9.49
CA PHE A 265 13.79 34.21 -8.37
C PHE A 265 14.48 34.55 -7.04
N TRP A 266 13.73 34.43 -5.96
CA TRP A 266 14.22 34.53 -4.58
C TRP A 266 13.83 33.26 -3.84
N ILE A 267 14.80 32.61 -3.20
CA ILE A 267 14.54 31.37 -2.45
C ILE A 267 13.65 31.68 -1.24
N LEU A 268 12.55 30.93 -1.13
CA LEU A 268 11.62 31.09 -0.03
C LEU A 268 12.30 30.67 1.29
N GLY A 269 12.22 31.53 2.31
CA GLY A 269 12.85 31.30 3.62
C GLY A 269 14.34 31.67 3.67
N ARG A 270 15.00 31.88 2.53
CA ARG A 270 16.41 32.31 2.42
C ARG A 270 16.50 33.47 1.45
N THR A 271 15.89 34.59 1.82
CA THR A 271 15.61 35.72 0.92
C THR A 271 16.84 36.43 0.36
N GLU A 272 18.01 36.23 0.97
CA GLU A 272 19.28 36.74 0.43
C GLU A 272 19.79 35.88 -0.74
N GLU A 273 19.30 34.65 -0.88
CA GLU A 273 19.59 33.78 -2.01
C GLU A 273 18.62 34.08 -3.16
N THR A 274 19.15 34.74 -4.19
CA THR A 274 18.45 35.07 -5.43
C THR A 274 19.29 34.66 -6.64
N GLY A 275 18.64 34.49 -7.78
CA GLY A 275 19.31 34.17 -9.02
C GLY A 275 18.43 34.36 -10.25
N LYS A 276 19.02 34.02 -11.40
CA LYS A 276 18.36 33.98 -12.70
C LYS A 276 18.37 32.55 -13.21
N VAL A 277 17.28 32.11 -13.81
CA VAL A 277 17.20 30.80 -14.45
C VAL A 277 16.44 30.88 -15.76
N THR A 278 16.81 30.04 -16.71
CA THR A 278 16.09 29.87 -17.98
C THR A 278 15.61 28.42 -18.08
N PRO A 279 14.35 28.12 -17.69
CA PRO A 279 13.85 26.75 -17.67
C PRO A 279 13.59 26.23 -19.09
N THR A 280 13.91 24.95 -19.33
CA THR A 280 13.67 24.29 -20.63
C THR A 280 12.19 24.06 -20.87
N ALA A 281 11.45 23.73 -19.80
CA ALA A 281 10.01 23.57 -19.80
C ALA A 281 9.40 24.08 -18.49
N ILE A 282 8.12 24.38 -18.52
CA ILE A 282 7.35 24.90 -17.39
C ILE A 282 6.03 24.12 -17.30
N GLU A 283 5.66 23.70 -16.08
CA GLU A 283 4.38 23.09 -15.78
C GLU A 283 3.63 23.91 -14.72
N ILE A 284 2.34 24.18 -14.94
CA ILE A 284 1.49 24.81 -13.91
C ILE A 284 0.91 23.70 -13.02
N LEU A 285 1.14 23.80 -11.71
CA LEU A 285 0.79 22.73 -10.78
C LEU A 285 -0.68 22.74 -10.34
N HIS A 286 -1.31 23.91 -10.30
CA HIS A 286 -2.73 24.03 -9.91
C HIS A 286 -3.65 23.91 -11.11
N ARG A 287 -4.70 23.09 -10.96
CA ARG A 287 -5.79 22.94 -11.94
C ARG A 287 -7.13 23.26 -11.29
N VAL A 288 -8.00 23.93 -12.04
CA VAL A 288 -9.35 24.29 -11.57
C VAL A 288 -10.30 23.11 -11.78
N TYR A 289 -10.55 22.34 -10.73
CA TYR A 289 -11.55 21.26 -10.74
C TYR A 289 -12.96 21.72 -10.36
N PHE A 290 -13.06 22.76 -9.54
CA PHE A 290 -14.31 23.28 -9.02
C PHE A 290 -14.34 24.81 -9.16
N LYS A 291 -15.39 25.33 -9.78
CA LYS A 291 -15.59 26.76 -9.98
C LYS A 291 -17.09 27.08 -9.93
N ASP A 292 -17.45 28.15 -9.23
CA ASP A 292 -18.82 28.68 -9.17
C ASP A 292 -19.89 27.62 -8.84
N GLY A 293 -19.57 26.72 -7.89
CA GLY A 293 -20.50 25.67 -7.44
C GLY A 293 -20.53 24.42 -8.31
N GLN A 294 -19.73 24.35 -9.37
CA GLN A 294 -19.76 23.26 -10.35
C GLN A 294 -18.39 22.59 -10.51
N ILE A 295 -18.42 21.28 -10.74
CA ILE A 295 -17.24 20.52 -11.15
C ILE A 295 -16.99 20.81 -12.64
N CYS A 296 -15.83 21.37 -12.97
CA CYS A 296 -15.51 21.81 -14.33
C CYS A 296 -14.66 20.80 -15.11
N GLN A 297 -14.11 19.78 -14.44
CA GLN A 297 -13.26 18.76 -15.04
C GLN A 297 -13.57 17.41 -14.41
N THR A 298 -13.48 16.35 -15.21
CA THR A 298 -13.55 14.98 -14.72
C THR A 298 -12.38 14.70 -13.80
N LEU A 299 -12.65 14.10 -12.63
CA LEU A 299 -11.60 13.66 -11.72
C LEU A 299 -10.84 12.48 -12.34
N PRO A 300 -9.51 12.41 -12.20
CA PRO A 300 -8.73 11.30 -12.72
C PRO A 300 -9.10 10.00 -11.99
N SER A 301 -9.10 8.90 -12.72
CA SER A 301 -9.25 7.55 -12.18
C SER A 301 -8.05 7.14 -11.33
N LEU A 302 -8.23 6.13 -10.47
CA LEU A 302 -7.13 5.59 -9.66
C LEU A 302 -5.94 5.10 -10.50
N LEU A 303 -6.20 4.54 -11.69
CA LEU A 303 -5.15 4.10 -12.60
C LEU A 303 -4.36 5.30 -13.15
N GLU A 304 -5.06 6.35 -13.58
CA GLU A 304 -4.41 7.58 -14.06
C GLU A 304 -3.58 8.25 -12.96
N ILE A 305 -4.11 8.31 -11.72
CA ILE A 305 -3.37 8.82 -10.56
C ILE A 305 -2.11 7.99 -10.33
N LYS A 306 -2.22 6.65 -10.30
CA LYS A 306 -1.08 5.75 -10.11
C LYS A 306 -0.02 5.94 -11.21
N THR A 307 -0.44 5.96 -12.48
CA THR A 307 0.47 6.16 -13.62
C THR A 307 1.15 7.53 -13.55
N HIS A 308 0.41 8.58 -13.19
CA HIS A 308 0.97 9.91 -13.00
C HIS A 308 2.00 9.92 -11.86
N THR A 309 1.69 9.34 -10.70
CA THR A 309 2.63 9.26 -9.56
C THR A 309 3.91 8.51 -9.94
N GLN A 310 3.81 7.36 -10.62
CA GLN A 310 4.97 6.59 -11.07
C GLN A 310 5.82 7.38 -12.07
N ALA A 311 5.20 8.06 -13.04
CA ALA A 311 5.91 8.89 -14.00
C ALA A 311 6.62 10.08 -13.31
N SER A 312 5.94 10.74 -12.36
CA SER A 312 6.49 11.87 -11.60
C SER A 312 7.67 11.45 -10.71
N LEU A 313 7.58 10.32 -10.01
CA LEU A 313 8.71 9.76 -9.24
C LEU A 313 9.87 9.32 -10.15
N GLY A 314 9.57 8.77 -11.33
CA GLY A 314 10.58 8.40 -12.33
C GLY A 314 11.37 9.62 -12.83
N ARG A 315 10.73 10.78 -12.93
CA ARG A 315 11.33 12.05 -13.37
C ARG A 315 11.94 12.88 -12.24
N LEU A 316 11.77 12.50 -10.98
CA LEU A 316 12.37 13.23 -9.87
C LEU A 316 13.87 12.87 -9.78
N HIS A 317 14.72 13.89 -9.62
CA HIS A 317 16.15 13.69 -9.50
C HIS A 317 16.48 12.75 -8.32
N PRO A 318 17.42 11.78 -8.46
CA PRO A 318 17.73 10.81 -7.40
C PRO A 318 18.05 11.45 -6.04
N ALA A 319 18.67 12.63 -6.04
CA ALA A 319 19.05 13.32 -4.80
C ALA A 319 17.85 13.70 -3.90
N HIS A 320 16.68 13.96 -4.50
CA HIS A 320 15.43 14.23 -3.77
C HIS A 320 14.66 12.96 -3.37
N LYS A 321 15.01 11.81 -3.94
CA LYS A 321 14.35 10.51 -3.67
C LYS A 321 14.97 9.72 -2.54
N ARG A 322 16.13 10.15 -2.05
CA ARG A 322 16.81 9.49 -0.94
C ARG A 322 15.93 9.53 0.31
N LEU A 323 15.84 8.39 0.99
CA LEU A 323 15.12 8.31 2.27
C LEU A 323 15.94 8.94 3.40
N GLN A 324 17.27 8.81 3.33
CA GLN A 324 18.21 9.42 4.27
C GLN A 324 18.84 10.66 3.64
N GLU A 325 18.78 11.79 4.36
CA GLU A 325 19.37 13.08 3.97
C GLU A 325 19.07 13.47 2.50
N PRO A 326 17.79 13.54 2.09
CA PRO A 326 17.46 14.03 0.75
C PRO A 326 17.93 15.48 0.56
N GLU A 327 18.35 15.82 -0.66
CA GLU A 327 18.59 17.21 -1.00
C GLU A 327 17.26 17.98 -0.97
N PRO A 328 17.16 19.12 -0.27
CA PRO A 328 15.94 19.92 -0.24
C PRO A 328 15.52 20.35 -1.63
N TYR A 329 14.24 20.13 -1.96
CA TYR A 329 13.67 20.62 -3.21
C TYR A 329 13.44 22.14 -3.11
N GLN A 330 13.92 22.89 -4.10
CA GLN A 330 13.88 24.35 -4.04
C GLN A 330 12.47 24.88 -4.30
N VAL A 331 12.01 25.76 -3.42
CA VAL A 331 10.80 26.57 -3.60
C VAL A 331 11.20 28.03 -3.58
N ALA A 332 10.79 28.77 -4.60
CA ALA A 332 11.14 30.16 -4.77
C ALA A 332 9.92 31.03 -5.09
N VAL A 333 10.10 32.34 -5.07
CA VAL A 333 9.11 33.35 -5.43
C VAL A 333 9.65 34.29 -6.51
N THR A 334 8.76 34.84 -7.34
CA THR A 334 9.09 35.93 -8.26
C THR A 334 9.46 37.20 -7.51
N GLU A 335 10.13 38.14 -8.20
CA GLU A 335 10.49 39.45 -7.66
C GLU A 335 9.28 40.18 -7.05
N LYS A 336 8.18 40.24 -7.79
CA LYS A 336 6.97 40.94 -7.33
C LYS A 336 6.38 40.32 -6.08
N LEU A 337 6.33 38.98 -6.01
CA LEU A 337 5.83 38.29 -4.82
C LEU A 337 6.80 38.44 -3.64
N HIS A 338 8.10 38.45 -3.88
CA HIS A 338 9.13 38.72 -2.89
C HIS A 338 8.93 40.09 -2.23
N TRP A 339 8.83 41.15 -3.04
CA TRP A 339 8.63 42.51 -2.52
C TRP A 339 7.29 42.69 -1.83
N LEU A 340 6.21 42.07 -2.33
CA LEU A 340 4.92 42.07 -1.63
C LEU A 340 5.01 41.45 -0.24
N LEU A 341 5.69 40.30 -0.12
CA LEU A 341 5.90 39.64 1.16
C LEU A 341 6.68 40.54 2.12
N HIS A 342 7.75 41.15 1.63
CA HIS A 342 8.62 42.02 2.42
C HIS A 342 7.92 43.32 2.87
N ASP A 343 7.15 43.96 2.00
CA ASP A 343 6.39 45.17 2.31
C ASP A 343 5.32 44.90 3.37
N LEU A 344 4.60 43.78 3.26
CA LEU A 344 3.59 43.39 4.25
C LEU A 344 4.21 42.98 5.58
N ARG A 345 5.40 42.36 5.58
CA ARG A 345 6.15 42.06 6.81
C ARG A 345 6.53 43.34 7.54
N ARG A 346 7.12 44.31 6.82
CA ARG A 346 7.49 45.62 7.37
C ARG A 346 6.29 46.38 7.93
N ALA A 347 5.15 46.32 7.25
CA ALA A 347 3.92 46.99 7.71
C ALA A 347 3.28 46.30 8.94
N SER A 348 3.69 45.08 9.28
CA SER A 348 3.15 44.28 10.39
C SER A 348 4.08 44.24 11.61
N GLN A 349 5.29 44.79 11.51
CA GLN A 349 6.23 45.06 12.61
C GLN A 349 6.02 46.49 13.09
#